data_AF-A0A2N6BVZ0-F1
#
_entry.id   AF-A0A2N6BVZ0-F1
#
_cell.length_a   1.000
_cell.length_b   1.000
_cell.length_c   1.000
_cell.angle_alpha   90.00
_cell.angle_beta   90.00
_cell.angle_gamma   90.00
#
_symmetry.space_group_name_H-M   'P 1'
#
loop_
_entity.id
_entity.type
_entity.pdbx_description
1 polymer ?
#
loop_
_entity_poly.entity_id
_entity_poly.type
_entity_poly.pdbx_seq_one_letter_code
_entity_poly.pdbx_strand_id
1 'polypeptide(L)' 'IGIVLTWHTTRISYTHVLRTREYKSQESNDDFGAITLTIPF' A
#
# COMPACT_ATOMS: atom_id res chain seq x y z
N ILE A 1 3.34 6.02 2.04
CA ILE A 1 4.40 6.06 1.01
C ILE A 1 4.19 4.89 0.07
N GLY A 2 4.36 5.06 -1.25
CA GLY A 2 4.19 3.96 -2.20
C GLY A 2 5.35 3.88 -3.19
N ILE A 3 5.52 2.70 -3.79
CA ILE A 3 6.46 2.43 -4.88
C ILE A 3 5.71 1.72 -6.00
N VAL A 4 5.94 2.14 -7.24
CA VAL A 4 5.38 1.52 -8.44
C VAL A 4 6.52 1.18 -9.38
N LEU A 5 6.61 -0.09 -9.78
CA LEU A 5 7.51 -0.55 -10.84
C LEU A 5 6.69 -1.05 -12.02
N THR A 6 7.07 -0.60 -13.21
CA THR A 6 6.48 -1.04 -14.48
C THR A 6 7.58 -1.60 -15.35
N TRP A 7 7.41 -2.83 -15.83
CA TRP A 7 8.34 -3.54 -16.71
C TRP A 7 7.61 -4.20 -17.87
N HIS A 8 7.78 -3.64 -19.07
CA HIS A 8 7.21 -4.09 -20.34
C HIS A 8 5.69 -4.33 -20.33
N THR A 9 5.26 -5.44 -19.74
CA THR A 9 3.85 -5.79 -19.55
C THR A 9 3.47 -5.78 -18.07
N THR A 10 4.37 -6.13 -17.14
CA THR A 10 4.04 -6.29 -15.73
C THR A 10 4.14 -4.96 -14.96
N ARG A 11 3.13 -4.66 -14.13
CA ARG A 11 3.16 -3.55 -13.17
C ARG A 11 2.99 -4.07 -11.75
N ILE A 12 3.92 -3.71 -10.87
CA ILE A 12 3.89 -3.98 -9.44
C ILE A 12 3.71 -2.66 -8.72
N SER A 13 2.72 -2.56 -7.84
CA SER A 13 2.46 -1.39 -7.02
C SER A 13 2.41 -1.80 -5.56
N TYR A 14 3.16 -1.11 -4.71
CA TYR A 14 3.09 -1.25 -3.27
C TYR A 14 2.71 0.10 -2.67
N THR A 15 1.66 0.12 -1.85
CA THR A 15 1.21 1.32 -1.14
C THR A 15 1.18 1.03 0.34
N HIS A 16 1.99 1.75 1.10
CA HIS A 16 1.98 1.75 2.55
C HIS A 16 1.17 2.95 3.05
N VAL A 17 0.01 2.68 3.64
CA VAL A 17 -0.88 3.71 4.19
C VAL A 17 -0.65 3.79 5.69
N LEU A 18 -0.07 4.91 6.12
CA LEU A 18 0.08 5.26 7.54
C LEU A 18 -1.22 5.94 7.96
N ARG A 19 -2.01 5.29 8.81
CA ARG A 19 -3.24 5.88 9.35
C ARG A 19 -2.93 6.48 10.71
N THR A 20 -2.96 7.81 10.82
CA THR A 20 -2.81 8.49 12.11
C THR A 20 -4.03 8.23 13.00
N ARG A 21 -3.82 7.96 14.30
CA ARG A 21 -4.88 7.76 15.30
C ARG A 21 -5.85 8.94 15.30
N GLU A 22 -7.08 8.73 14.82
CA GLU A 22 -8.15 9.74 14.87
C GLU A 22 -8.87 9.77 16.23
N TYR A 23 -8.67 8.76 17.10
CA TYR A 23 -9.28 8.68 18.43
C TYR A 23 -8.30 8.25 19.52
N LYS A 24 -8.36 8.90 20.70
CA LYS A 24 -7.45 8.65 21.85
C LYS A 24 -7.51 7.21 22.40
N SER A 25 -8.60 6.47 22.18
CA SER A 25 -8.80 5.08 22.64
C SER A 25 -8.20 4.01 21.71
N GLN A 26 -7.69 4.37 20.53
CA GLN A 26 -7.25 3.38 19.55
C GLN A 26 -5.81 2.94 19.87
N GLU A 27 -5.65 1.86 20.64
CA GLU A 27 -4.33 1.36 21.13
C GLU A 27 -3.36 0.93 20.02
N SER A 28 -3.84 0.60 18.82
CA SER A 28 -3.01 0.05 17.74
C SER A 28 -2.78 1.07 16.62
N ASN A 29 -1.51 1.28 16.26
CA ASN A 29 -1.12 1.85 14.98
C ASN A 29 -1.38 0.79 13.91
N ASP A 30 -2.62 0.74 13.42
CA ASP A 30 -2.97 -0.15 12.31
C ASP A 30 -2.45 0.45 10.99
N ASP A 31 -1.16 0.27 10.74
CA ASP A 31 -0.51 0.58 9.48
C ASP A 31 -0.84 -0.54 8.47
N PHE A 32 -1.55 -0.20 7.39
CA PHE A 32 -1.95 -1.15 6.36
C PHE A 32 -1.12 -0.96 5.09
N GLY A 33 -0.52 -2.04 4.59
CA GLY A 33 0.17 -2.08 3.31
C GLY A 33 -0.59 -2.91 2.29
N ALA A 34 -0.76 -2.39 1.07
CA ALA A 34 -1.34 -3.12 -0.05
C ALA A 34 -0.29 -3.36 -1.14
N ILE A 35 -0.17 -4.60 -1.61
CA ILE A 35 0.63 -4.99 -2.78
C ILE A 35 -0.33 -5.36 -3.92
N THR A 36 -0.09 -4.83 -5.11
CA THR A 36 -0.88 -5.10 -6.31
C THR A 36 0.05 -5.49 -7.45
N LEU A 37 -0.21 -6.65 -8.07
CA LEU A 37 0.45 -7.12 -9.28
C LEU A 37 -0.55 -7.06 -10.44
N THR A 38 -0.15 -6.46 -11.55
CA THR A 38 -0.94 -6.37 -12.78
C THR A 38 -0.13 -6.96 -13.92
N ILE A 39 -0.71 -7.93 -14.62
CA ILE A 39 -0.16 -8.50 -15.85
C ILE A 39 -1.26 -8.36 -16.92
N PRO A 40 -1.12 -7.44 -17.88
CA PRO A 40 -1.98 -7.32 -19.03
C PRO A 40 -1.81 -8.55 -19.94
N PHE A 41 -2.94 -9.06 -20.44
CA PHE A 41 -3.05 -10.14 -21.41
C PHE A 41 -3.61 -9.61 -22.73
#